data_AF-A0AAI8AQ06-F1
#
_entry.id   AF-A0AAI8AQ06-F1
#
_cell.length_a   1.000
_cell.length_b   1.000
_cell.length_c   1.000
_cell.angle_alpha   90.00
_cell.angle_beta   90.00
_cell.angle_gamma   90.00
#
_symmetry.space_group_name_H-M   'P 1'
#
loop_
_entity.id
_entity.type
_entity.pdbx_description
1 polymer ?
#
loop_
_entity_poly.entity_id
_entity_poly.type
_entity_poly.pdbx_seq_one_letter_code
_entity_poly.pdbx_strand_id
1 'polypeptide(L)'
;MNKLVPDPPVKPGSRPLYTINNDLPSPEALRYVSQLLLGIEDTLDEYICANAGEPGIGLLVNTVHNVQMTRALNQLLLNRE
;
A
#
# COMPACT_ATOMS: atom_id res chain seq x y z
N MET A 1 -17.91 2.46 -52.01
CA MET A 1 -18.04 1.70 -50.74
C MET A 1 -16.96 2.20 -49.79
N ASN A 2 -17.26 3.18 -48.94
CA ASN A 2 -16.31 3.64 -47.92
C ASN A 2 -16.48 2.72 -46.71
N LYS A 3 -15.60 1.73 -46.57
CA LYS A 3 -15.54 0.93 -45.36
C LYS A 3 -15.14 1.85 -44.21
N LEU A 4 -15.99 1.95 -43.19
CA LEU A 4 -15.65 2.57 -41.91
C LEU A 4 -14.47 1.79 -41.33
N VAL A 5 -13.29 2.41 -41.36
CA VAL A 5 -12.11 1.90 -40.70
C VAL A 5 -12.27 2.20 -39.21
N PRO A 6 -12.22 1.21 -38.32
CA PRO A 6 -12.26 1.46 -36.89
C PRO A 6 -11.08 2.33 -36.50
N ASP A 7 -11.32 3.35 -35.67
CA ASP A 7 -10.24 4.18 -35.15
C ASP A 7 -9.20 3.31 -34.45
N PRO A 8 -7.89 3.62 -34.63
CA PRO A 8 -6.84 2.84 -34.01
C PRO A 8 -6.99 2.88 -32.49
N PRO A 9 -6.73 1.76 -31.78
CA PRO A 9 -6.83 1.72 -30.34
C PRO A 9 -5.92 2.79 -29.75
N VAL A 10 -6.53 3.70 -28.98
CA VAL A 10 -5.82 4.76 -28.27
C VAL A 10 -4.78 4.07 -27.40
N LYS A 11 -3.49 4.37 -27.64
CA LYS A 11 -2.41 3.86 -26.80
C LYS A 11 -2.74 4.29 -25.36
N PRO A 12 -2.94 3.36 -24.42
CA PRO A 12 -3.18 3.74 -23.04
C PRO A 12 -1.97 4.58 -22.61
N GLY A 13 -2.22 5.83 -22.25
CA GLY A 13 -1.16 6.73 -21.78
C GLY A 13 -0.38 6.07 -20.64
N SER A 14 0.91 6.37 -20.55
CA SER A 14 1.83 5.84 -19.53
C SER A 14 1.28 6.08 -18.13
N ARG A 15 0.49 5.12 -17.61
CA ARG A 15 -0.06 5.17 -16.27
C ARG A 15 1.02 4.65 -15.32
N PRO A 16 1.34 5.38 -14.23
CA PRO A 16 2.27 4.89 -13.22
C PRO A 16 1.83 3.53 -12.66
N LEU A 17 2.80 2.65 -12.37
CA LEU A 17 2.57 1.29 -11.89
C LEU A 17 1.76 1.23 -10.58
N TYR A 18 1.76 2.30 -9.77
CA TYR A 18 1.06 2.39 -8.49
C TYR A 18 -0.06 3.43 -8.51
N THR A 19 -0.90 3.42 -9.54
CA THR A 19 -2.03 4.35 -9.58
C THR A 19 -3.26 3.75 -8.92
N ILE A 20 -3.73 4.38 -7.85
CA ILE A 20 -5.03 4.11 -7.23
C ILE A 20 -6.10 4.83 -8.04
N ASN A 21 -7.20 4.14 -8.39
CA ASN A 21 -8.29 4.79 -9.11
C ASN A 21 -9.09 5.70 -8.15
N ASN A 22 -9.57 6.85 -8.66
CA ASN A 22 -10.33 7.81 -7.85
C ASN A 22 -11.73 7.33 -7.44
N ASP A 23 -12.25 6.27 -8.08
CA ASP A 23 -13.52 5.64 -7.78
C ASP A 23 -13.41 4.57 -6.66
N LEU A 24 -12.23 4.37 -6.09
CA LEU A 24 -12.04 3.44 -4.98
C LEU A 24 -12.80 3.94 -3.73
N PRO A 25 -13.75 3.16 -3.18
CA PRO A 25 -14.47 3.56 -1.97
C PRO A 25 -13.53 3.69 -0.76
N SER A 26 -13.78 4.70 0.07
CA SER A 26 -13.01 4.98 1.29
C SER A 26 -12.82 3.76 2.21
N PRO A 27 -13.84 2.93 2.52
CA PRO A 27 -13.64 1.78 3.39
C PRO A 27 -12.68 0.76 2.78
N GLU A 28 -12.72 0.61 1.46
CA GLU A 28 -11.86 -0.33 0.74
C GLU A 28 -10.43 0.18 0.66
N ALA A 29 -10.24 1.48 0.43
CA ALA A 29 -8.94 2.12 0.51
C ALA A 29 -8.30 1.92 1.90
N LEU A 30 -9.07 2.10 2.98
CA LEU A 30 -8.59 1.85 4.34
C LEU A 30 -8.22 0.37 4.55
N ARG A 31 -8.98 -0.60 4.00
CA ARG A 31 -8.58 -2.02 4.07
C ARG A 31 -7.24 -2.29 3.37
N TYR A 32 -7.02 -1.71 2.19
CA TYR A 32 -5.73 -1.84 1.51
C TYR A 32 -4.59 -1.22 2.30
N VAL A 33 -4.80 -0.07 2.94
CA VAL A 33 -3.79 0.52 3.84
C VAL A 33 -3.44 -0.46 4.96
N SER A 34 -4.42 -1.10 5.61
CA SER A 34 -4.15 -2.11 6.65
C SER A 34 -3.32 -3.28 6.13
N GLN A 35 -3.61 -3.79 4.92
CA GLN A 35 -2.86 -4.88 4.31
C GLN A 35 -1.41 -4.49 3.98
N LEU A 36 -1.20 -3.28 3.46
CA LEU A 36 0.14 -2.77 3.18
C LEU A 36 0.96 -2.58 4.46
N LEU A 37 0.35 -2.05 5.52
CA LEU A 37 1.01 -1.88 6.82
C LEU A 37 1.38 -3.23 7.44
N LEU A 38 0.53 -4.26 7.30
CA LEU A 38 0.87 -5.64 7.70
C LEU A 38 2.11 -6.15 6.96
N GLY A 39 2.15 -6.01 5.63
CA GLY A 39 3.31 -6.46 4.86
C GLY A 39 4.61 -5.73 5.23
N ILE A 40 4.53 -4.44 5.57
CA ILE A 40 5.69 -3.68 6.09
C ILE A 40 6.14 -4.23 7.44
N GLU A 41 5.21 -4.49 8.36
CA GLU A 41 5.52 -5.07 9.68
C GLU A 41 6.19 -6.44 9.52
N ASP A 42 5.62 -7.34 8.72
CA ASP A 42 6.17 -8.69 8.49
C ASP A 42 7.59 -8.63 7.92
N THR A 43 7.83 -7.75 6.94
CA THR A 43 9.15 -7.60 6.30
C THR A 43 10.18 -7.03 7.27
N LEU A 44 9.77 -6.06 8.09
CA LEU A 44 10.65 -5.47 9.10
C LEU A 44 10.95 -6.47 10.21
N ASP A 45 9.96 -7.23 10.68
CA ASP A 45 10.12 -8.23 11.73
C ASP A 45 11.08 -9.33 11.28
N GLU A 46 10.91 -9.87 10.07
CA GLU A 46 11.83 -10.85 9.49
C GLU A 46 13.27 -10.32 9.45
N TYR A 47 13.47 -9.09 8.97
CA TYR A 47 14.80 -8.47 8.93
C TYR A 47 15.39 -8.24 10.33
N ILE A 48 14.60 -7.73 11.27
CA ILE A 48 15.02 -7.46 12.65
C ILE A 48 15.42 -8.76 13.34
N CYS A 49 14.61 -9.80 13.22
CA CYS A 49 14.90 -11.12 13.77
C CYS A 49 16.17 -11.73 13.18
N ALA A 50 16.36 -11.64 11.87
CA ALA A 50 17.54 -12.19 11.19
C ALA A 50 18.85 -11.45 11.53
N ASN A 51 18.77 -10.19 11.97
CA ASN A 51 19.94 -9.33 12.22
C ASN A 51 20.03 -8.86 13.68
N ALA A 52 19.44 -9.60 14.61
CA ALA A 52 19.37 -9.21 16.02
C ALA A 52 20.78 -8.93 16.61
N GLY A 53 20.93 -7.77 17.26
CA GLY A 53 22.18 -7.33 17.87
C GLY A 53 23.05 -6.43 16.98
N GLU A 54 22.73 -6.30 15.70
CA GLU A 54 23.45 -5.40 14.80
C GLU A 54 23.16 -3.92 15.11
N PRO A 55 24.15 -3.02 14.96
CA PRO A 55 23.94 -1.59 15.11
C PRO A 55 22.82 -1.07 14.18
N GLY A 56 21.91 -0.27 14.72
CA GLY A 56 20.81 0.32 13.96
C GLY A 56 19.49 -0.46 13.96
N ILE A 57 19.49 -1.73 14.40
CA ILE A 57 18.25 -2.52 14.52
C ILE A 57 17.22 -1.89 15.45
N GLY A 58 17.68 -1.27 16.55
CA GLY A 58 16.79 -0.53 17.46
C GLY A 58 16.03 0.62 16.81
N LEU A 59 16.56 1.23 15.73
CA LEU A 59 15.84 2.25 14.97
C LEU A 59 14.70 1.63 14.16
N LEU A 60 14.91 0.44 13.59
CA LEU A 60 13.88 -0.28 12.83
C LEU A 60 12.74 -0.76 13.73
N VAL A 61 13.03 -1.15 14.98
CA VAL A 61 12.00 -1.47 15.98
C VAL A 61 11.07 -0.27 16.22
N ASN A 62 11.60 0.95 16.27
CA ASN A 62 10.78 2.15 16.37
C ASN A 62 9.90 2.37 15.12
N THR A 63 10.42 2.05 13.93
CA THR A 63 9.63 2.08 12.69
C THR A 63 8.46 1.09 12.74
N VAL A 64 8.69 -0.13 13.25
CA VAL A 64 7.61 -1.12 13.46
C VAL A 64 6.51 -0.54 14.36
N HIS A 65 6.90 0.11 15.46
CA HIS A 65 5.91 0.73 16.36
C HIS A 65 5.07 1.81 15.67
N ASN A 66 5.69 2.66 14.84
CA ASN A 66 4.95 3.66 14.07
C ASN A 66 3.95 3.01 13.09
N VAL A 67 4.35 1.92 12.41
CA VAL A 67 3.47 1.16 11.51
C VAL A 67 2.27 0.58 12.26
N GLN A 68 2.50 0.00 13.44
CA GLN A 68 1.43 -0.52 14.31
C GLN A 68 0.47 0.58 14.76
N MET A 69 1.00 1.75 15.15
CA MET A 69 0.17 2.90 15.53
C MET A 69 -0.65 3.44 14.35
N THR A 70 -0.06 3.54 13.16
CA THR A 70 -0.78 3.93 11.93
C THR A 70 -1.88 2.92 11.62
N ARG A 71 -1.63 1.62 11.77
CA ARG A 71 -2.66 0.59 11.56
C ARG A 71 -3.81 0.73 12.57
N ALA A 72 -3.51 1.02 13.83
CA ALA A 72 -4.54 1.26 14.84
C ALA A 72 -5.41 2.49 14.50
N LEU A 73 -4.79 3.58 14.04
CA LEU A 73 -5.52 4.77 13.57
C LEU A 73 -6.37 4.46 12.33
N ASN A 74 -5.83 3.70 11.38
CA ASN A 74 -6.54 3.28 10.18
C ASN A 74 -7.77 2.40 10.53
N GLN A 75 -7.62 1.47 11.48
CA GLN A 75 -8.71 0.66 11.99
C GLN A 75 -9.79 1.51 12.69
N LEU A 76 -9.39 2.53 13.45
CA LEU A 76 -10.32 3.47 14.06
C LEU A 76 -11.16 4.20 13.00
N LEU A 77 -10.55 4.62 11.90
CA LEU A 77 -11.26 5.26 10.79
C LEU A 77 -12.20 4.30 10.09
N LEU A 78 -11.76 3.07 9.82
CA LEU A 78 -12.58 2.04 9.20
C LEU A 78 -13.82 1.70 10.02
N ASN A 79 -13.71 1.75 11.36
CA ASN A 79 -14.84 1.50 12.27
C ASN A 79 -15.85 2.67 12.33
N ARG A 80 -15.53 3.82 11.73
CA ARG A 80 -16.39 5.03 11.71
C ARG A 80 -17.12 5.23 10.39
N GLU A 81 -16.73 4.49 9.35
CA GLU A 81 -17.39 4.46 8.04
C GLU A 81 -18.61 3.54 8.07
#